data_AF-A0A7X3M9I8-F1
#
_entry.id   AF-A0A7X3M9I8-F1
#
_cell.length_a   1.000
_cell.length_b   1.000
_cell.length_c   1.000
_cell.angle_alpha   90.00
_cell.angle_beta   90.00
_cell.angle_gamma   90.00
#
_symmetry.space_group_name_H-M   'P 1'
#
loop_
_entity.id
_entity.type
_entity.pdbx_description
1 polymer ?
#
loop_
_entity_poly.entity_id
_entity_poly.type
_entity_poly.pdbx_seq_one_letter_code
_entity_poly.pdbx_strand_id
1 'polypeptide(L)'
;NLLRFMMAQMAYSLKGVEPYQMSFKQSALYLRSHLSLLPGISPGKIPRVMEEIMAMAPGLVLPERRVRHYPRAVKKKPQRYPLRPPLRS
;
A
#
# COMPACT_ATOMS: atom_id res chain seq x y z
N ASN A 1 0.83 19.89 -2.85
CA ASN A 1 0.78 18.45 -3.17
C ASN A 1 -0.61 17.92 -2.81
N LEU A 2 -1.58 17.95 -3.74
CA LEU A 2 -3.02 17.74 -3.49
C LEU A 2 -3.34 16.31 -3.02
N LEU A 3 -2.78 15.30 -3.69
CA LEU A 3 -3.03 13.90 -3.38
C LEU A 3 -2.69 13.57 -1.92
N ARG A 4 -1.54 14.05 -1.43
CA ARG A 4 -1.12 13.85 -0.03
C ARG A 4 -2.06 14.53 0.97
N PHE A 5 -2.56 15.71 0.64
CA PHE A 5 -3.55 16.41 1.46
C PHE A 5 -4.85 15.59 1.54
N MET A 6 -5.36 15.12 0.40
CA MET A 6 -6.55 14.28 0.35
C MET A 6 -6.38 12.96 1.10
N MET A 7 -5.24 12.28 0.93
CA MET A 7 -4.93 11.05 1.68
C MET A 7 -4.87 11.30 3.19
N ALA A 8 -4.33 12.44 3.64
CA ALA A 8 -4.31 12.78 5.05
C ALA A 8 -5.72 13.04 5.61
N GLN A 9 -6.56 13.79 4.88
CA GLN A 9 -7.96 13.99 5.26
C GLN A 9 -8.72 12.65 5.35
N MET A 10 -8.55 11.77 4.35
CA MET A 10 -9.15 10.44 4.35
C MET A 10 -8.64 9.56 5.49
N ALA A 11 -7.37 9.67 5.87
CA ALA A 11 -6.83 8.90 7.00
C ALA A 11 -7.40 9.42 8.33
N TYR A 12 -7.45 10.74 8.52
CA TYR A 12 -7.95 11.35 9.75
C TYR A 12 -9.46 11.21 9.93
N SER A 13 -10.23 10.99 8.86
CA SER A 13 -11.64 10.61 8.98
C SER A 13 -11.84 9.19 9.51
N LEU A 14 -10.81 8.34 9.42
CA LEU A 14 -10.82 6.96 9.91
C LEU A 14 -10.14 6.88 11.29
N LYS A 15 -10.70 6.06 12.18
CA LYS A 15 -10.15 5.90 13.52
C LYS A 15 -8.87 5.05 13.50
N GLY A 16 -7.74 5.65 13.86
CA GLY A 16 -6.46 4.94 14.03
C GLY A 16 -5.73 4.61 12.73
N VAL A 17 -6.06 5.30 11.64
CA VAL A 17 -5.35 5.18 10.36
C VAL A 17 -4.44 6.37 10.17
N GLU A 18 -3.18 6.11 9.91
CA GLU A 18 -2.18 7.12 9.57
C GLU A 18 -2.10 7.33 8.05
N PRO A 19 -1.78 8.54 7.56
CA PRO A 19 -1.74 8.84 6.13
C PRO A 19 -0.84 7.92 5.28
N TYR A 20 0.23 7.37 5.88
CA TYR A 20 1.14 6.44 5.19
C TYR A 20 0.56 5.03 5.01
N GLN A 21 -0.50 4.69 5.73
CA GLN A 21 -1.21 3.41 5.60
C GLN A 21 -2.19 3.41 4.42
N MET A 22 -2.38 4.54 3.75
CA MET A 22 -3.25 4.65 2.57
C MET A 22 -2.50 4.26 1.29
N SER A 23 -3.19 3.56 0.38
CA SER A 23 -2.62 3.15 -0.90
C SER A 23 -2.45 4.35 -1.83
N PHE A 24 -1.20 4.72 -2.11
CA PHE A 24 -0.88 5.85 -3.01
C PHE A 24 -1.43 5.63 -4.42
N LYS A 25 -1.21 4.44 -5.00
CA LYS A 25 -1.63 4.12 -6.38
C LYS A 25 -3.16 4.14 -6.51
N GLN A 26 -3.86 3.52 -5.56
CA GLN A 26 -5.32 3.44 -5.58
C GLN A 26 -5.93 4.83 -5.41
N SER A 27 -5.43 5.61 -4.44
CA SER A 27 -5.88 6.99 -4.19
C SER A 27 -5.61 7.91 -5.38
N ALA A 28 -4.45 7.78 -6.05
CA ALA A 28 -4.11 8.58 -7.22
C ALA A 28 -5.04 8.28 -8.41
N LEU A 29 -5.31 7.00 -8.68
CA LEU A 29 -6.21 6.59 -9.76
C LEU A 29 -7.64 7.08 -9.49
N TYR A 30 -8.11 6.91 -8.25
CA TYR A 30 -9.45 7.31 -7.85
C TYR A 30 -9.65 8.83 -7.86
N LEU A 31 -8.70 9.60 -7.32
CA LEU A 31 -8.78 11.05 -7.38
C LEU A 31 -8.70 11.55 -8.83
N ARG A 32 -7.84 10.96 -9.66
CA ARG A 32 -7.72 11.31 -11.08
C ARG A 32 -9.04 11.05 -11.82
N SER A 33 -9.70 9.92 -11.59
CA SER A 33 -10.98 9.63 -12.27
C SER A 33 -12.03 10.68 -11.94
N HIS A 34 -12.14 11.08 -10.67
CA HIS A 34 -13.12 12.09 -10.26
C HIS A 34 -12.77 13.46 -10.83
N LEU A 35 -11.50 13.87 -10.78
CA LEU A 35 -11.05 15.12 -11.38
C LEU A 35 -11.33 15.17 -12.90
N SER A 36 -11.19 14.05 -13.60
CA SER A 36 -11.52 13.96 -15.03
C SER A 36 -13.01 14.10 -15.31
N LEU A 37 -13.89 13.73 -14.37
CA LEU A 37 -15.34 13.83 -14.51
C LEU A 37 -15.89 15.19 -14.08
N LEU A 38 -15.20 15.92 -13.20
CA LEU A 38 -15.65 17.20 -12.63
C LEU A 38 -16.16 18.23 -13.66
N PRO A 39 -15.54 18.43 -14.84
CA PRO A 39 -16.02 19.41 -15.81
C PRO A 39 -17.44 19.16 -16.33
N GLY A 40 -17.91 17.90 -16.30
CA GLY A 40 -19.25 17.52 -16.73
C GLY A 40 -20.31 17.61 -15.63
N ILE A 41 -19.95 18.01 -14.42
CA ILE A 41 -20.83 18.00 -13.25
C ILE A 41 -21.30 19.41 -12.93
N SER A 42 -22.58 19.57 -12.60
CA SER A 42 -23.11 20.85 -12.12
C SER A 42 -22.39 21.29 -10.83
N PRO A 43 -21.98 22.57 -10.71
CA PRO A 43 -21.24 23.06 -9.54
C PRO A 43 -21.92 22.76 -8.19
N GLY A 44 -23.25 22.77 -8.14
CA GLY A 44 -24.01 22.45 -6.92
C GLY A 44 -23.85 21.02 -6.43
N LYS A 45 -23.33 20.10 -7.26
CA LYS A 45 -23.09 18.70 -6.88
C LYS A 45 -21.65 18.45 -6.40
N ILE A 46 -20.74 19.41 -6.52
CA ILE A 46 -19.34 19.25 -6.11
C ILE A 46 -19.20 18.82 -4.63
N PRO A 47 -19.95 19.40 -3.66
CA PRO A 47 -19.85 18.96 -2.27
C PRO A 47 -20.18 17.47 -2.09
N ARG A 48 -21.22 16.99 -2.78
CA ARG A 48 -21.60 15.57 -2.77
C ARG A 48 -20.51 14.67 -3.36
N VAL A 49 -19.87 15.11 -4.45
CA VAL A 49 -18.71 14.36 -5.02
C VAL A 49 -17.58 14.27 -3.99
N MET A 50 -17.34 15.32 -3.20
CA MET A 50 -16.33 15.28 -2.13
C MET A 50 -16.71 14.32 -1.01
N GLU A 51 -17.99 14.27 -0.61
CA GLU A 51 -18.51 13.27 0.33
C GLU A 51 -18.31 11.84 -0.18
N GLU A 52 -18.61 11.60 -1.47
CA GLU A 52 -18.39 10.30 -2.11
C GLU A 52 -16.91 9.91 -2.14
N ILE A 53 -16.00 10.86 -2.39
CA ILE A 53 -14.56 10.62 -2.33
C ILE A 53 -14.13 10.21 -0.92
N MET A 54 -14.62 10.92 0.10
CA MET A 54 -14.29 10.65 1.50
C MET A 54 -14.88 9.33 1.99
N ALA A 55 -16.07 8.96 1.52
CA ALA A 55 -16.72 7.70 1.85
C ALA A 55 -15.93 6.47 1.36
N MET A 56 -15.12 6.63 0.30
CA MET A 56 -14.26 5.57 -0.22
C MET A 56 -13.00 5.31 0.63
N ALA A 57 -12.69 6.19 1.60
CA ALA A 57 -11.47 6.11 2.41
C ALA A 57 -11.17 4.71 3.00
N PRO A 58 -12.12 3.96 3.61
CA PRO A 58 -11.85 2.64 4.17
C PRO A 58 -11.31 1.63 3.14
N GLY A 59 -11.77 1.72 1.88
CA GLY A 59 -11.35 0.82 0.80
C GLY A 59 -9.95 1.12 0.25
N LEU A 60 -9.36 2.24 0.64
CA LEU A 60 -8.03 2.67 0.21
C LEU A 60 -6.95 2.36 1.25
N VAL A 61 -7.32 1.86 2.43
CA VAL A 61 -6.38 1.46 3.50
C VAL A 61 -5.62 0.21 3.07
N LEU A 62 -4.29 0.24 3.21
CA LEU A 62 -3.43 -0.91 2.97
C LEU A 62 -3.57 -1.92 4.10
N PRO A 63 -3.50 -3.24 3.80
CA PRO A 63 -3.42 -4.25 4.84
C PRO A 63 -2.14 -4.06 5.66
N GLU A 64 -2.17 -4.56 6.90
CA GLU A 64 -1.02 -4.52 7.78
C GLU A 64 0.21 -5.14 7.10
N ARG A 65 1.37 -4.50 7.34
CA ARG A 65 2.62 -4.98 6.79
C ARG A 65 2.96 -6.33 7.41
N ARG A 66 3.07 -7.36 6.57
CA ARG A 66 3.51 -8.69 7.01
C ARG A 66 4.85 -8.62 7.73
N VAL A 67 4.97 -9.38 8.82
CA VAL A 67 6.24 -9.56 9.53
C VAL A 67 7.26 -10.16 8.58
N ARG A 68 8.40 -9.48 8.45
CA ARG A 68 9.50 -9.97 7.62
C ARG A 68 10.29 -10.99 8.44
N HIS A 69 10.31 -12.24 7.99
CA HIS A 69 11.18 -13.28 8.54
C HIS A 69 12.31 -13.58 7.54
N TYR A 70 13.55 -13.28 7.92
CA TYR A 70 14.75 -13.58 7.15
C TYR A 70 15.65 -14.51 7.97
N PRO A 71 15.38 -15.83 7.99
CA PRO A 71 16.25 -16.75 8.69
C PRO A 71 17.62 -16.71 8.02
N ARG A 72 18.67 -16.53 8.81
CA ARG A 72 20.05 -16.63 8.30
C ARG A 72 20.33 -18.09 7.94
N ALA A 73 20.12 -18.43 6.67
CA ALA A 73 20.54 -19.71 6.13
C ALA A 73 22.00 -19.61 5.66
N VAL A 74 22.93 -20.21 6.42
CA VAL A 74 24.29 -20.41 5.94
C VAL A 74 24.23 -21.58 4.95
N LYS A 75 24.35 -21.28 3.64
CA LYS A 75 24.52 -22.35 2.66
C LYS A 75 25.83 -23.09 2.98
N LYS A 76 25.81 -24.43 2.91
CA LYS A 76 27.04 -25.22 3.02
C LYS A 76 28.04 -24.68 1.99
N LYS A 77 29.30 -24.48 2.41
CA LYS A 77 30.36 -24.10 1.46
C LYS A 77 30.36 -25.11 0.31
N PRO A 78 30.32 -24.65 -0.96
CA PRO A 78 30.37 -25.56 -2.09
C PRO A 78 31.65 -26.39 -2.00
N GLN A 79 31.51 -27.71 -2.08
CA GLN A 79 32.64 -28.62 -1.99
C GLN A 79 33.09 -28.99 -3.40
N ARG A 80 34.27 -28.50 -3.81
CA ARG A 80 34.82 -28.70 -5.16
C ARG A 80 35.34 -30.12 -5.40
N TYR A 81 35.75 -30.82 -4.34
CA TYR A 81 36.41 -32.13 -4.44
C TYR A 81 35.79 -33.15 -3.47
N PRO A 82 35.71 -34.44 -3.81
CA PRO A 82 35.13 -35.48 -2.96
C PRO A 82 35.86 -35.61 -1.61
N LEU A 83 35.12 -35.93 -0.54
CA LEU A 83 35.72 -36.29 0.75
C LEU A 83 36.39 -37.66 0.66
N ARG A 84 37.45 -37.86 1.46
CA ARG A 84 38.04 -39.18 1.65
C ARG A 84 36.99 -40.13 2.24
N PRO A 85 36.80 -41.35 1.70
CA PRO A 85 35.90 -42.32 2.30
C PRO A 85 36.38 -42.67 3.73
N PRO A 86 35.47 -42.92 4.68
CA PRO A 86 35.83 -43.30 6.04
C PRO A 86 36.59 -44.64 6.03
N LEU A 87 37.56 -44.80 6.94
CA LEU A 87 38.22 -46.09 7.16
C LEU A 87 37.17 -47.12 7.59
N ARG A 88 37.20 -48.30 6.97
CA ARG A 88 36.39 -49.43 7.41
C ARG A 88 36.94 -49.92 8.75
N SER A 89 36.09 -49.96 9.77
CA SER A 89 36.35 -50.59 11.07
C SER A 89 36.32 -52.11 10.94
#